data_AF-A0A3D1ZHY3-F1
#
_entry.id   AF-A0A3D1ZHY3-F1
#
_cell.length_a   1.000
_cell.length_b   1.000
_cell.length_c   1.000
_cell.angle_alpha   90.00
_cell.angle_beta   90.00
_cell.angle_gamma   90.00
#
_symmetry.space_group_name_H-M   'P 1'
#
loop_
_entity.id
_entity.type
_entity.pdbx_description
1 polymer ?
#
loop_
_entity_poly.entity_id
_entity_poly.type
_entity_poly.pdbx_seq_one_letter_code
_entity_poly.pdbx_strand_id
1 'polypeptide(L)' 'FFDQYAYSHCLWSPDSQFLVFAGTLSEQAVTASYSAHPGHTGIHVFVMDTGRTLSVEPIATGTLGFWSPI' A
#
# COMPACT_ATOMS: atom_id res chain seq x y z
N PHE A 1 -25.31 -17.62 -7.03
CA PHE A 1 -24.83 -17.40 -5.65
C PHE A 1 -24.17 -16.03 -5.61
N PHE A 2 -24.43 -15.24 -4.58
CA PHE A 2 -23.81 -13.92 -4.37
C PHE A 2 -22.62 -14.09 -3.43
N ASP A 3 -21.42 -13.71 -3.86
CA ASP A 3 -20.23 -13.71 -3.03
C ASP A 3 -20.08 -12.35 -2.35
N GLN A 4 -20.60 -12.27 -1.12
CA GLN A 4 -20.57 -11.06 -0.30
C GLN A 4 -19.13 -10.62 0.07
N TYR A 5 -18.12 -11.46 -0.14
CA TYR A 5 -16.73 -11.19 0.22
C TYR A 5 -15.82 -10.93 -0.98
N ALA A 6 -16.29 -11.11 -2.22
CA ALA A 6 -15.51 -10.92 -3.44
C ALA A 6 -14.83 -9.54 -3.53
N TYR A 7 -15.43 -8.52 -2.91
CA TYR A 7 -14.92 -7.14 -2.87
C TYR A 7 -14.60 -6.63 -1.46
N SER A 8 -14.70 -7.49 -0.44
CA SER A 8 -14.32 -7.09 0.92
C SER A 8 -12.80 -7.14 1.07
N HIS A 9 -12.21 -6.09 1.65
CA HIS A 9 -10.77 -6.01 1.93
C HIS A 9 -9.86 -6.18 0.69
N CYS A 10 -10.27 -5.64 -0.46
CA CYS A 10 -9.39 -5.60 -1.64
C CYS A 10 -8.14 -4.77 -1.33
N LEU A 11 -6.98 -5.43 -1.33
CA LEU A 11 -5.68 -4.77 -1.24
C LEU A 11 -5.34 -4.03 -2.54
N TRP A 12 -5.86 -4.53 -3.65
CA TRP A 12 -5.69 -3.95 -4.97
C TRP A 12 -6.72 -2.86 -5.23
N SER A 13 -6.28 -1.80 -5.92
CA SER A 13 -7.19 -0.86 -6.54
C SER A 13 -8.04 -1.58 -7.60
N PRO A 14 -9.25 -1.10 -7.92
CA PRO A 14 -10.13 -1.72 -8.91
C PRO A 14 -9.51 -1.88 -10.31
N ASP A 15 -8.57 -1.02 -10.68
CA ASP A 15 -7.85 -1.03 -11.95
C ASP A 15 -6.54 -1.84 -11.91
N SER A 16 -6.24 -2.50 -10.78
CA SER A 16 -5.01 -3.26 -10.53
C SER A 16 -3.71 -2.47 -10.70
N GLN A 17 -3.75 -1.13 -10.69
CA GLN A 17 -2.55 -0.30 -10.80
C GLN A 17 -1.87 -0.09 -9.44
N PHE A 18 -2.63 -0.17 -8.34
CA PHE A 18 -2.14 0.14 -7.01
C PHE A 18 -2.41 -0.97 -6.00
N LEU A 19 -1.51 -1.08 -5.02
CA LEU A 19 -1.64 -1.95 -3.86
C LEU A 19 -1.58 -1.13 -2.57
N VAL A 20 -2.51 -1.35 -1.64
CA VAL A 20 -2.46 -0.76 -0.29
C VAL A 20 -1.91 -1.79 0.70
N PHE A 21 -0.95 -1.39 1.53
CA PHE A 21 -0.42 -2.22 2.61
C PHE A 21 0.02 -1.37 3.80
N ALA A 22 0.17 -1.98 4.98
CA ALA A 22 0.66 -1.31 6.17
C ALA A 22 1.91 -1.99 6.71
N GLY A 23 2.85 -1.22 7.24
CA GLY A 23 4.09 -1.74 7.79
C GLY A 23 5.08 -0.66 8.18
N THR A 24 6.30 -1.09 8.46
CA THR A 24 7.46 -0.22 8.61
C THR A 24 8.39 -0.43 7.42
N LEU A 25 8.95 0.63 6.86
CA LEU A 25 10.01 0.49 5.86
C LEU A 25 11.30 0.10 6.58
N SER A 26 11.89 -1.04 6.20
CA SER A 26 13.19 -1.45 6.72
C SER A 26 14.29 -0.82 5.88
N GLU A 27 15.22 -0.11 6.52
CA GLU A 27 16.38 0.51 5.86
C GLU A 27 17.38 -0.51 5.30
N GLN A 28 17.19 -1.82 5.53
CA GLN A 28 18.16 -2.86 5.18
C GLN A 28 17.89 -3.60 3.85
N ALA A 29 16.90 -3.20 3.05
CA ALA A 29 16.67 -3.77 1.71
C ALA A 29 16.93 -2.72 0.61
N VAL A 30 18.14 -2.76 0.04
CA VAL A 30 18.72 -1.81 -0.93
C VAL A 30 17.95 -1.70 -2.27
N THR A 31 16.80 -2.34 -2.48
CA THR A 31 16.04 -2.18 -3.76
C THR A 31 14.53 -2.47 -3.64
N ALA A 32 13.90 -2.20 -2.49
CA ALA A 32 12.44 -2.38 -2.33
C ALA A 32 11.72 -1.19 -1.69
N SER A 33 12.42 -0.13 -1.31
CA SER A 33 11.81 1.04 -0.69
C SER A 33 12.25 2.28 -1.45
N TYR A 34 11.49 2.62 -2.48
CA TYR A 34 11.52 3.97 -3.02
C TYR A 34 11.11 4.91 -1.89
N SER A 35 12.03 5.78 -1.48
CA SER A 35 11.89 6.77 -0.39
C SER A 35 11.48 6.23 0.99
N ALA A 36 12.44 5.68 1.74
CA ALA A 36 12.40 5.83 3.19
C ALA A 36 12.63 7.32 3.52
N HIS A 37 11.56 8.11 3.68
CA HIS A 37 11.68 9.53 4.02
C HIS A 37 12.09 9.69 5.50
N PRO A 38 13.09 10.53 5.83
CA PRO A 38 13.54 10.77 7.20
C PRO A 38 12.38 11.37 8.02
N GLY A 39 11.76 10.56 8.87
CA GLY A 39 10.60 10.98 9.70
C GLY A 39 9.49 9.93 9.83
N HIS A 40 9.50 8.88 9.02
CA HIS A 40 8.47 7.82 9.05
C HIS A 40 8.97 6.54 9.74
N THR A 41 9.39 6.67 11.00
CA THR A 41 9.98 5.57 11.79
C THR A 41 8.94 4.65 12.46
N GLY A 42 7.66 4.78 12.11
CA GLY A 42 6.55 4.03 12.70
C GLY A 42 5.73 3.25 11.66
N ILE A 43 4.65 2.61 12.10
CA ILE A 43 3.75 1.90 11.20
C ILE A 43 2.96 2.91 10.36
N HIS A 44 3.06 2.80 9.05
CA HIS A 44 2.33 3.61 8.08
C HIS A 44 1.54 2.74 7.12
N VAL A 45 0.50 3.33 6.53
CA VAL A 45 -0.22 2.81 5.38
C VAL A 45 0.41 3.40 4.13
N PHE A 46 0.75 2.53 3.19
CA PHE A 46 1.41 2.87 1.94
C PHE A 46 0.52 2.52 0.75
N VAL A 47 0.73 3.26 -0.34
CA VAL A 47 0.26 2.89 -1.67
C VAL A 47 1.49 2.59 -2.54
N MET A 48 1.47 1.42 -3.17
CA MET A 48 2.46 1.02 -4.15
C MET A 48 1.88 1.16 -5.55
N ASP A 49 2.56 1.91 -6.42
CA ASP A 49 2.31 1.92 -7.87
C ASP A 49 2.97 0.68 -8.50
N THR A 50 2.20 -0.15 -9.18
CA THR A 50 2.66 -1.38 -9.83
C THR A 50 3.00 -1.19 -11.32
N GLY A 51 2.95 0.05 -11.80
CA GLY A 51 3.38 0.46 -13.12
C GLY A 51 4.89 0.38 -13.31
N ARG A 52 5.38 1.01 -14.39
CA ARG A 52 6.76 0.80 -14.89
C ARG A 52 7.86 1.29 -13.95
N THR A 53 7.57 2.28 -13.12
CA THR A 53 8.58 2.93 -12.27
C THR A 53 8.60 2.44 -10.83
N LEU A 54 7.63 1.60 -10.43
CA LEU A 54 7.45 1.05 -9.07
C LEU A 54 7.73 2.08 -7.97
N SER A 55 6.73 2.82 -7.48
CA SER A 55 6.90 3.74 -6.34
C SER A 55 6.12 3.27 -5.13
N VAL A 56 6.56 3.68 -3.94
CA VAL A 56 5.91 3.38 -2.66
C VAL A 56 5.78 4.69 -1.89
N GLU A 57 4.55 5.12 -1.64
CA GLU A 57 4.26 6.40 -1.01
C GLU A 57 3.48 6.20 0.29
N PRO A 58 3.90 6.81 1.42
CA PRO A 58 3.11 6.80 2.63
C PRO A 58 1.89 7.71 2.47
N ILE A 59 0.69 7.19 2.76
CA ILE A 59 -0.57 7.96 2.67
C ILE A 59 -1.18 8.28 4.05
N ALA A 60 -0.85 7.50 5.08
CA ALA A 60 -1.32 7.71 6.44
C ALA A 60 -0.42 7.01 7.47
N THR A 61 -0.54 7.39 8.74
CA THR A 61 -0.03 6.59 9.87
C THR A 61 -1.09 5.57 10.27
N GLY A 62 -0.69 4.36 10.67
CA GLY A 62 -1.63 3.31 11.14
C GLY A 62 -1.42 1.94 10.50
N THR A 63 -2.32 1.01 10.79
CA THR A 63 -2.16 -0.43 10.49
C THR A 63 -3.12 -0.97 9.43
N LEU A 64 -4.10 -0.18 8.97
CA LEU A 64 -5.16 -0.66 8.08
C LEU A 64 -5.58 0.42 7.09
N GLY A 65 -5.72 0.03 5.83
CA GLY A 65 -6.30 0.82 4.75
C GLY A 65 -7.06 -0.08 3.79
N PHE A 66 -8.06 0.47 3.11
CA PHE A 66 -8.87 -0.23 2.10
C PHE A 66 -9.26 0.76 1.01
N TRP A 67 -9.47 0.25 -0.20
CA TRP A 67 -10.03 1.03 -1.30
C TRP A 67 -11.55 1.11 -1.16
N SER A 68 -12.10 2.30 -1.40
CA SER A 68 -13.54 2.42 -1.65
C SER A 68 -13.81 2.09 -3.11
N PRO A 69 -14.82 1.27 -3.43
CA PRO A 69 -15.42 1.26 -4.75
C PRO A 69 -15.97 2.67 -5.06
N ILE A 70 -15.92 3.07 -6.32
CA ILE A 70 -16.71 4.19 -6.87
C ILE A 70 -18.06 3.68 -7.39
#